data_AF-A0A067Q6A2-F1
#
_entry.id   AF-A0A067Q6A2-F1
#
_cell.length_a   1.000
_cell.length_b   1.000
_cell.length_c   1.000
_cell.angle_alpha   90.00
_cell.angle_beta   90.00
_cell.angle_gamma   90.00
#
_symmetry.space_group_name_H-M   'P 1'
#
loop_
_entity.id
_entity.type
_entity.pdbx_description
1 polymer ?
#
loop_
_entity_poly.entity_id
_entity_poly.type
_entity_poly.pdbx_seq_one_letter_code
_entity_poly.pdbx_strand_id
1 'polypeptide(L)'
;MSPSRKHLLAAAQALCQDFARQEDTDTLLSHFSTTHQPTAIEHGDPSLASFLGRPFTGTQGVRKYFELLQELLTYKDMKFSEYVVDTEVNKVSVKGRAEFTWTSTGQSWKETFTYTLDFDQDLKVTDYQVWADSGAAYLASKGQLEEVQRASKE
;
A
#
# COMPACT_ATOMS: atom_id res chain seq x y z
N MET A 1 -7.05 -8.21 26.30
CA MET A 1 -8.42 -7.82 25.84
C MET A 1 -8.33 -7.59 24.36
N SER A 2 -9.29 -8.05 23.57
CA SER A 2 -9.27 -7.82 22.12
C SER A 2 -9.41 -6.32 21.80
N PRO A 3 -8.68 -5.81 20.79
CA PRO A 3 -8.84 -4.45 20.29
C PRO A 3 -10.29 -4.06 20.03
N SER A 4 -10.67 -2.85 20.47
CA SER A 4 -11.98 -2.30 20.12
C SER A 4 -11.99 -1.83 18.65
N ARG A 5 -13.19 -1.79 18.04
CA ARG A 5 -13.38 -1.21 16.70
C ARG A 5 -12.75 0.18 16.56
N LYS A 6 -12.87 1.01 17.60
CA LYS A 6 -12.32 2.38 17.62
C LYS A 6 -10.80 2.39 17.59
N HIS A 7 -10.16 1.46 18.32
CA HIS A 7 -8.70 1.37 18.37
C HIS A 7 -8.11 0.86 17.04
N LEU A 8 -8.70 -0.18 16.45
CA LEU A 8 -8.29 -0.69 15.13
C LEU A 8 -8.43 0.40 14.06
N LEU A 9 -9.57 1.11 14.04
CA LEU A 9 -9.78 2.22 13.10
C LEU A 9 -8.72 3.30 13.26
N ALA A 10 -8.42 3.71 14.50
CA ALA A 10 -7.43 4.75 14.76
C ALA A 10 -6.01 4.33 14.32
N ALA A 11 -5.62 3.08 14.58
CA ALA A 11 -4.33 2.54 14.17
C ALA A 11 -4.19 2.50 12.63
N ALA A 12 -5.21 1.99 11.94
CA ALA A 12 -5.24 1.98 10.48
C ALA A 12 -5.20 3.41 9.89
N GLN A 13 -5.94 4.34 10.48
CA GLN A 13 -5.93 5.75 10.07
C GLN A 13 -4.56 6.40 10.26
N ALA A 14 -3.85 6.09 11.35
CA ALA A 14 -2.52 6.63 11.62
C ALA A 14 -1.53 6.20 10.52
N LEU A 15 -1.42 4.89 10.24
CA LEU A 15 -0.57 4.38 9.16
C LEU A 15 -0.95 5.02 7.80
N CYS A 16 -2.24 5.05 7.46
CA CYS A 16 -2.70 5.63 6.21
C CYS A 16 -2.38 7.12 6.09
N GLN A 17 -2.48 7.88 7.19
CA GLN A 17 -2.16 9.31 7.21
C GLN A 17 -0.67 9.56 7.05
N ASP A 18 0.17 8.78 7.73
CA ASP A 18 1.62 8.91 7.64
C ASP A 18 2.11 8.53 6.23
N PHE A 19 1.52 7.48 5.64
CA PHE A 19 1.77 7.16 4.23
C PHE A 19 1.29 8.29 3.30
N ALA A 20 0.08 8.83 3.48
CA ALA A 20 -0.40 9.94 2.65
C ALA A 20 0.45 11.23 2.78
N ARG A 21 1.09 11.44 3.94
CA ARG A 21 2.00 12.56 4.21
C ARG A 21 3.42 12.34 3.68
N GLN A 22 3.72 11.16 3.13
CA GLN A 22 5.06 10.78 2.70
C GLN A 22 6.06 10.83 3.86
N GLU A 23 5.64 10.38 5.05
CA GLU A 23 6.55 10.22 6.18
C GLU A 23 7.66 9.21 5.84
N ASP A 24 8.77 9.30 6.56
CA ASP A 24 9.95 8.46 6.31
C ASP A 24 9.69 6.98 6.63
N THR A 25 10.54 6.11 6.08
CA THR A 25 10.40 4.65 6.24
C THR A 25 10.44 4.21 7.69
N ASP A 26 11.20 4.87 8.58
CA ASP A 26 11.25 4.48 9.99
C ASP A 26 9.93 4.82 10.70
N THR A 27 9.33 5.97 10.38
CA THR A 27 7.99 6.35 10.83
C THR A 27 6.94 5.34 10.36
N LEU A 28 6.97 4.92 9.09
CA LEU A 28 6.06 3.89 8.57
C LEU A 28 6.26 2.54 9.29
N LEU A 29 7.51 2.11 9.49
CA LEU A 29 7.84 0.86 10.18
C LEU A 29 7.42 0.86 11.66
N SER A 30 7.29 2.03 12.28
CA SER A 30 6.80 2.14 13.66
C SER A 30 5.37 1.61 13.84
N HIS A 31 4.58 1.53 12.77
CA HIS A 31 3.22 0.95 12.79
C HIS A 31 3.20 -0.58 12.75
N PHE A 32 4.32 -1.24 12.41
CA PHE A 32 4.39 -2.68 12.22
C PHE A 32 4.81 -3.42 13.49
N SER A 33 4.37 -4.68 13.61
CA SER A 33 4.65 -5.52 14.76
C SER A 33 6.13 -5.87 14.83
N THR A 34 6.69 -5.81 16.04
CA THR A 34 8.05 -6.29 16.36
C THR A 34 8.05 -7.61 17.12
N THR A 35 6.87 -8.03 17.60
CA THR A 35 6.65 -9.28 18.34
C THR A 35 6.22 -10.43 17.43
N HIS A 36 5.69 -10.11 16.24
CA HIS A 36 5.37 -11.05 15.17
C HIS A 36 6.30 -10.82 13.97
N GLN A 37 6.26 -11.71 12.97
CA GLN A 37 6.92 -11.45 11.69
C GLN A 37 5.95 -10.75 10.75
N PRO A 38 6.03 -9.40 10.60
CA PRO A 38 5.09 -8.70 9.75
C PRO A 38 5.32 -9.04 8.27
N THR A 39 4.29 -8.93 7.45
CA THR A 39 4.38 -9.09 6.00
C THR A 39 3.85 -7.86 5.28
N ALA A 40 4.47 -7.52 4.15
CA ALA A 40 3.91 -6.62 3.15
C ALA A 40 3.78 -7.37 1.82
N ILE A 41 2.61 -7.33 1.20
CA ILE A 41 2.36 -7.93 -0.11
C ILE A 41 1.45 -7.04 -0.94
N GLU A 42 1.91 -6.74 -2.14
CA GLU A 42 1.08 -6.14 -3.17
C GLU A 42 0.72 -7.22 -4.19
N HIS A 43 -0.58 -7.49 -4.30
CA HIS A 43 -1.10 -8.56 -5.11
C HIS A 43 -1.08 -8.16 -6.59
N GLY A 44 -0.61 -9.08 -7.43
CA GLY A 44 -0.46 -8.87 -8.87
C GLY A 44 0.47 -9.91 -9.46
N ASP A 45 0.59 -9.91 -10.78
CA ASP A 45 1.54 -10.81 -11.44
C ASP A 45 2.99 -10.31 -11.21
N PRO A 46 3.88 -11.15 -10.67
CA PRO A 46 5.25 -10.77 -10.32
C PRO A 46 6.14 -10.39 -11.51
N SER A 47 5.71 -10.64 -12.74
CA SER A 47 6.39 -10.21 -13.96
C SER A 47 6.13 -8.74 -14.33
N LEU A 48 5.11 -8.11 -13.72
CA LEU A 48 4.70 -6.75 -14.01
C LEU A 48 5.53 -5.70 -13.26
N ALA A 49 5.88 -5.95 -12.00
CA ALA A 49 6.78 -5.10 -11.24
C ALA A 49 7.48 -5.87 -10.12
N SER A 50 8.62 -5.37 -9.66
CA SER A 50 9.45 -6.01 -8.63
C SER A 50 8.79 -6.07 -7.25
N PHE A 51 7.83 -5.19 -6.97
CA PHE A 51 7.07 -5.15 -5.72
C PHE A 51 5.81 -6.03 -5.73
N LEU A 52 5.43 -6.63 -6.88
CA LEU A 52 4.19 -7.39 -7.03
C LEU A 52 4.36 -8.89 -6.81
N GLY A 53 3.31 -9.51 -6.29
CA GLY A 53 3.09 -10.95 -6.26
C GLY A 53 4.00 -11.72 -5.30
N ARG A 54 4.73 -11.02 -4.42
CA ARG A 54 5.73 -11.62 -3.51
C ARG A 54 5.59 -11.01 -2.12
N PRO A 55 5.56 -11.82 -1.05
CA PRO A 55 5.57 -11.30 0.30
C PRO A 55 6.96 -10.80 0.69
N PHE A 56 6.99 -9.64 1.33
CA PHE A 56 8.14 -9.08 2.01
C PHE A 56 7.98 -9.33 3.52
N THR A 57 8.73 -10.30 4.05
CA THR A 57 8.53 -10.80 5.42
C THR A 57 9.54 -10.24 6.42
N GLY A 58 9.07 -10.02 7.65
CA GLY A 58 9.83 -9.43 8.74
C GLY A 58 10.05 -7.93 8.56
N THR A 59 10.49 -7.24 9.62
CA THR A 59 10.73 -5.79 9.61
C THR A 59 11.64 -5.34 8.46
N GLN A 60 12.69 -6.12 8.16
CA GLN A 60 13.61 -5.81 7.05
C GLN A 60 12.97 -6.05 5.67
N GLY A 61 12.09 -7.05 5.54
CA GLY A 61 11.31 -7.24 4.32
C GLY A 61 10.38 -6.05 4.09
N VAL A 62 9.59 -5.68 5.10
CA VAL A 62 8.66 -4.55 5.02
C VAL A 62 9.40 -3.24 4.73
N ARG A 63 10.58 -3.02 5.32
CA ARG A 63 11.45 -1.88 4.97
C ARG A 63 11.76 -1.86 3.47
N LYS A 64 12.26 -2.99 2.95
CA LYS A 64 12.62 -3.13 1.54
C LYS A 64 11.43 -2.88 0.62
N TYR A 65 10.22 -3.27 1.02
CA TYR A 65 9.00 -2.97 0.26
C TYR A 65 8.79 -1.45 0.13
N PHE A 66 8.81 -0.70 1.23
CA PHE A 66 8.63 0.75 1.20
C PHE A 66 9.76 1.49 0.47
N GLU A 67 11.00 1.06 0.64
CA GLU A 67 12.15 1.61 -0.09
C GLU A 67 12.02 1.38 -1.60
N LEU A 68 11.59 0.18 -2.01
CA LEU A 68 11.35 -0.15 -3.41
C LEU A 68 10.21 0.69 -4.02
N LEU A 69 9.13 0.91 -3.28
CA LEU A 69 8.06 1.80 -3.73
C LEU A 69 8.55 3.24 -3.90
N GLN A 70 9.32 3.77 -2.94
CA GLN A 70 9.86 5.13 -3.00
C GLN A 70 10.87 5.31 -4.15
N GLU A 71 11.62 4.26 -4.50
CA GLU A 71 12.53 4.28 -5.65
C GLU A 71 11.77 4.37 -6.99
N LEU A 72 10.70 3.58 -7.12
CA LEU A 72 10.00 3.38 -8.40
C LEU A 72 8.84 4.35 -8.61
N LEU A 73 8.24 4.85 -7.54
CA LEU A 73 6.99 5.61 -7.57
C LEU A 73 7.09 6.90 -6.77
N THR A 74 6.43 7.93 -7.28
CA THR A 74 5.99 9.07 -6.48
C THR A 74 4.48 9.16 -6.54
N TYR A 75 3.87 9.87 -5.59
CA TYR A 75 2.42 10.06 -5.58
C TYR A 75 2.02 11.40 -4.99
N LYS A 76 0.82 11.86 -5.34
CA LYS A 76 0.20 13.05 -4.75
C LYS A 76 -1.30 12.84 -4.56
N ASP A 77 -1.90 13.77 -3.82
CA ASP A 77 -3.35 13.80 -3.55
C ASP A 77 -3.92 12.51 -2.93
N MET A 78 -3.08 11.79 -2.17
CA MET A 78 -3.46 10.53 -1.55
C MET A 78 -4.54 10.72 -0.49
N LYS A 79 -5.62 9.96 -0.60
CA LYS A 79 -6.79 10.03 0.29
C LYS A 79 -7.30 8.63 0.60
N PHE A 80 -7.62 8.43 1.87
CA PHE A 80 -8.21 7.19 2.37
C PHE A 80 -9.66 7.40 2.81
N SER A 81 -10.50 6.40 2.55
CA SER A 81 -11.93 6.44 2.82
C SER A 81 -12.50 5.04 2.95
N GLU A 82 -13.77 4.92 3.37
CA GLU A 82 -14.51 3.64 3.36
C GLU A 82 -13.84 2.54 4.20
N TYR A 83 -13.42 2.90 5.42
CA TYR A 83 -12.86 1.94 6.37
C TYR A 83 -13.92 0.92 6.83
N VAL A 84 -13.59 -0.36 6.66
CA VAL A 84 -14.35 -1.50 7.19
C VAL A 84 -13.50 -2.15 8.27
N VAL A 85 -14.07 -2.32 9.47
CA VAL A 85 -13.35 -2.85 10.63
C VAL A 85 -14.01 -4.13 11.07
N ASP A 86 -13.22 -5.19 11.15
CA ASP A 86 -13.60 -6.50 11.67
C ASP A 86 -12.85 -6.75 12.99
N THR A 87 -13.60 -6.72 14.10
CA THR A 87 -13.05 -6.94 15.44
C THR A 87 -12.90 -8.41 15.81
N GLU A 88 -13.50 -9.33 15.06
CA GLU A 88 -13.38 -10.77 15.34
C GLU A 88 -12.00 -11.29 14.93
N VAL A 89 -11.44 -10.73 13.86
CA VAL A 89 -10.12 -11.09 13.32
C VAL A 89 -9.10 -9.95 13.39
N ASN A 90 -9.39 -8.85 14.09
CA ASN A 90 -8.53 -7.67 14.23
C ASN A 90 -8.02 -7.12 12.89
N LYS A 91 -8.95 -6.87 11.96
CA LYS A 91 -8.63 -6.50 10.59
C LYS A 91 -9.31 -5.20 10.19
N VAL A 92 -8.63 -4.40 9.37
CA VAL A 92 -9.18 -3.20 8.76
C VAL A 92 -8.93 -3.23 7.26
N SER A 93 -9.99 -3.14 6.47
CA SER A 93 -9.90 -2.87 5.04
C SER A 93 -10.22 -1.40 4.76
N VAL A 94 -9.52 -0.80 3.81
CA VAL A 94 -9.68 0.63 3.49
C VAL A 94 -9.44 0.88 2.02
N LYS A 95 -10.28 1.74 1.43
CA LYS A 95 -10.10 2.24 0.06
C LYS A 95 -9.19 3.45 0.05
N GLY A 96 -8.14 3.39 -0.76
CA GLY A 96 -7.27 4.51 -1.06
C GLY A 96 -7.45 5.00 -2.49
N ARG A 97 -7.12 6.27 -2.72
CA ARG A 97 -6.97 6.86 -4.05
C ARG A 97 -5.81 7.83 -4.07
N ALA A 98 -5.06 7.87 -5.16
CA ALA A 98 -3.98 8.83 -5.36
C ALA A 98 -3.71 9.00 -6.87
N GLU A 99 -2.89 9.99 -7.22
CA GLU A 99 -2.22 10.03 -8.52
C GLU A 99 -0.79 9.55 -8.31
N PHE A 100 -0.45 8.42 -8.93
CA PHE A 100 0.90 7.85 -8.90
C PHE A 100 1.64 8.22 -10.18
N THR A 101 2.97 8.28 -10.07
CA THR A 101 3.89 8.56 -11.17
C THR A 101 5.05 7.58 -11.10
N TRP A 102 5.32 6.88 -12.20
CA TRP A 102 6.51 6.05 -12.31
C TRP A 102 7.74 6.92 -12.52
N THR A 103 8.73 6.82 -11.64
CA THR A 103 9.84 7.79 -11.54
C THR A 103 10.68 7.86 -12.81
N SER A 104 11.02 6.71 -13.40
CA SER A 104 11.94 6.66 -14.54
C SER A 104 11.33 7.14 -15.87
N THR A 105 10.01 7.09 -16.03
CA THR A 105 9.31 7.44 -17.27
C THR A 105 8.51 8.74 -17.15
N GLY A 106 8.20 9.16 -15.92
CA GLY A 106 7.34 10.31 -15.63
C GLY A 106 5.86 10.07 -15.92
N GLN A 107 5.47 8.88 -16.37
CA GLN A 107 4.07 8.59 -16.68
C GLN A 107 3.25 8.42 -15.40
N SER A 108 2.07 9.02 -15.40
CA SER A 108 1.22 9.12 -14.22
C SER A 108 -0.17 8.53 -14.46
N TRP A 109 -0.76 7.97 -13.42
CA TRP A 109 -2.13 7.45 -13.44
C TRP A 109 -2.86 7.78 -12.16
N LYS A 110 -4.18 7.91 -12.26
CA LYS A 110 -5.06 7.99 -11.10
C LYS A 110 -5.49 6.59 -10.75
N GLU A 111 -5.27 6.22 -9.49
CA GLU A 111 -5.54 4.89 -9.01
C GLU A 111 -6.55 4.90 -7.88
N THR A 112 -7.38 3.88 -7.85
CA THR A 112 -8.11 3.45 -6.65
C THR A 112 -7.60 2.08 -6.26
N PHE A 113 -7.15 1.96 -5.03
CA PHE A 113 -6.58 0.73 -4.48
C PHE A 113 -7.26 0.41 -3.14
N THR A 114 -7.01 -0.78 -2.62
CA THR A 114 -7.45 -1.16 -1.27
C THR A 114 -6.32 -1.75 -0.47
N TYR A 115 -6.30 -1.41 0.82
CA TYR A 115 -5.50 -2.14 1.80
C TYR A 115 -6.38 -3.11 2.58
N THR A 116 -5.77 -4.21 3.00
CA THR A 116 -6.25 -5.05 4.10
C THR A 116 -5.12 -5.14 5.11
N LEU A 117 -5.41 -4.69 6.33
CA LEU A 117 -4.45 -4.54 7.42
C LEU A 117 -4.87 -5.45 8.58
N ASP A 118 -4.03 -6.41 8.92
CA ASP A 118 -4.22 -7.27 10.08
C ASP A 118 -3.39 -6.71 11.25
N PHE A 119 -3.93 -6.79 12.47
CA PHE A 119 -3.33 -6.20 13.66
C PHE A 119 -3.12 -7.23 14.78
N ASP A 120 -2.01 -7.07 15.50
CA ASP A 120 -1.80 -7.75 16.77
C ASP A 120 -2.56 -7.06 17.93
N GLN A 121 -2.40 -7.61 19.15
CA GLN A 121 -3.07 -7.09 20.35
C GLN A 121 -2.59 -5.68 20.76
N ASP A 122 -1.40 -5.27 20.30
CA ASP A 122 -0.80 -3.96 20.57
C ASP A 122 -1.11 -2.94 19.46
N LEU A 123 -2.06 -3.28 18.57
CA LEU A 123 -2.49 -2.46 17.42
C LEU A 123 -1.35 -2.21 16.42
N LYS A 124 -0.40 -3.14 16.33
CA LYS A 124 0.65 -3.10 15.31
C LYS A 124 0.28 -4.00 14.14
N VAL A 125 0.59 -3.54 12.94
CA VAL A 125 0.29 -4.26 11.70
C VAL A 125 1.14 -5.53 11.61
N THR A 126 0.48 -6.67 11.43
CA THR A 126 1.12 -7.96 11.14
C THR A 126 1.09 -8.24 9.64
N ASP A 127 0.02 -7.91 8.94
CA ASP A 127 -0.10 -8.20 7.51
C ASP A 127 -0.64 -6.98 6.79
N TYR A 128 0.20 -6.42 5.92
CA TYR A 128 -0.09 -5.30 5.05
C TYR A 128 -0.31 -5.82 3.63
N GLN A 129 -1.56 -5.80 3.17
CA GLN A 129 -1.93 -6.37 1.87
C GLN A 129 -2.55 -5.30 0.98
N VAL A 130 -2.12 -5.23 -0.27
CA VAL A 130 -2.54 -4.20 -1.22
C VAL A 130 -3.07 -4.84 -2.50
N TRP A 131 -4.20 -4.33 -3.00
CA TRP A 131 -4.68 -4.58 -4.36
C TRP A 131 -4.81 -3.25 -5.09
N ALA A 132 -4.16 -3.19 -6.24
CA ALA A 132 -3.80 -1.99 -6.98
C ALA A 132 -3.95 -2.21 -8.50
N ASP A 133 -3.88 -1.14 -9.28
CA ASP A 133 -3.88 -1.18 -10.75
C ASP A 133 -2.48 -1.52 -11.29
N SER A 134 -2.12 -2.79 -11.13
CA SER A 134 -0.86 -3.34 -11.64
C SER A 134 -0.70 -3.19 -13.16
N GLY A 135 -1.79 -3.09 -13.92
CA GLY A 135 -1.75 -2.86 -15.37
C GLY A 135 -1.28 -1.46 -15.70
N ALA A 136 -1.83 -0.45 -15.03
CA ALA A 136 -1.39 0.94 -15.18
C ALA A 136 0.07 1.11 -14.74
N ALA A 137 0.45 0.54 -13.59
CA ALA A 137 1.84 0.59 -13.11
C ALA A 137 2.82 -0.06 -14.11
N TYR A 138 2.47 -1.23 -14.65
CA TYR A 138 3.28 -1.91 -15.67
C TYR A 138 3.47 -1.05 -16.92
N LEU A 139 2.38 -0.55 -17.51
CA LEU A 139 2.45 0.27 -18.72
C LEU A 139 3.21 1.57 -18.48
N ALA A 140 3.02 2.20 -17.31
CA ALA A 140 3.76 3.40 -16.92
C ALA A 140 5.27 3.11 -16.82
N SER A 141 5.66 1.95 -16.24
CA SER A 141 7.06 1.52 -16.16
C SER A 141 7.73 1.36 -17.53
N LYS A 142 6.94 1.07 -18.57
CA LYS A 142 7.40 0.91 -19.96
C LYS A 142 7.29 2.18 -20.79
N GLY A 143 6.70 3.25 -20.25
CA GLY A 143 6.41 4.45 -21.03
C GLY A 143 5.28 4.27 -22.04
N GLN A 144 4.40 3.27 -21.86
CA GLN A 144 3.36 2.88 -22.81
C GLN A 144 1.94 3.25 -22.35
N LEU A 145 1.78 3.78 -21.14
CA LEU A 145 0.45 4.03 -20.55
C LEU A 145 -0.36 5.05 -21.35
N GLU A 146 0.24 6.19 -21.67
CA GLU A 146 -0.45 7.29 -22.37
C GLU A 146 -0.91 6.89 -23.77
N GLU A 147 -0.12 6.07 -24.48
CA GLU A 147 -0.47 5.54 -25.78
C GLU A 147 -1.73 4.68 -25.71
N VAL A 148 -1.75 3.73 -24.76
CA VAL A 148 -2.90 2.83 -24.54
C VAL A 148 -4.15 3.63 -24.12
N GLN A 149 -4.00 4.62 -23.25
CA GLN A 149 -5.11 5.48 -22.79
C GLN A 149 -5.64 6.42 -23.88
N ARG A 150 -4.83 6.80 -24.85
CA ARG A 150 -5.28 7.58 -26.01
C ARG A 150 -6.06 6.70 -26.97
N ALA A 151 -5.53 5.52 -27.29
CA ALA A 151 -6.18 4.57 -28.20
C ALA A 151 -7.54 4.08 -27.68
N SER A 152 -7.77 4.03 -26.37
CA SER A 152 -9.06 3.62 -25.79
C SER A 152 -10.15 4.70 -25.83
N LYS A 153 -9.82 5.92 -26.23
CA LYS A 153 -10.76 7.05 -26.34
C LYS A 153 -11.23 7.29 -27.79
N GLU A 154 -10.68 6.55 -28.74
CA GLU A 154 -11.04 6.55 -30.16
C GLU A 154 -12.03 5.41 -30.46
#